data_AF-A0A9P6ZSW6-F1
#
_entry.id   AF-A0A9P6ZSW6-F1
#
_cell.length_a   1.000
_cell.length_b   1.000
_cell.length_c   1.000
_cell.angle_alpha   90.00
_cell.angle_beta   90.00
_cell.angle_gamma   90.00
#
_symmetry.space_group_name_H-M   'P 1'
#
loop_
_entity.id
_entity.type
_entity.pdbx_description
1 polymer ?
#
loop_
_entity_poly.entity_id
_entity_poly.type
_entity_poly.pdbx_seq_one_letter_code
_entity_poly.pdbx_strand_id
1 'polypeptide(L)'
;MDTYRHLLDMFCGDISLSQFLVTILTAPCFNDHPAVAELISRNDDIIRTLSRHVKSRTALLEWARTTINADCAREVQKLAKVDNGWQFSALHAKAEQIECFHIEEMATEIEAEAPVLWGLLDAVLSAGRARTTMSAERENVSKEWEAEESEYWCQVDNLEGVIEGITRNHVSRAEQLVSRRDAVMKLV
;
A
#
# COMPACT_ATOMS: atom_id res chain seq x y z
N MET A 1 13.57 -8.18 46.02
CA MET A 1 12.49 -8.71 46.88
C MET A 1 11.30 -7.75 47.01
N ASP A 2 11.43 -6.48 46.61
CA ASP A 2 10.38 -5.47 46.84
C ASP A 2 9.20 -5.51 45.84
N THR A 3 9.39 -6.10 44.65
CA THR A 3 8.34 -6.21 43.62
C THR A 3 7.19 -7.14 44.01
N TYR A 4 7.48 -8.26 44.69
CA TYR A 4 6.47 -9.20 45.18
C TYR A 4 5.64 -8.62 46.33
N ARG A 5 6.21 -7.73 47.15
CA ARG A 5 5.47 -7.01 48.20
C ARG A 5 4.45 -6.05 47.61
N HIS A 6 4.80 -5.34 46.53
CA HIS A 6 3.86 -4.47 45.83
C HIS A 6 2.71 -5.23 45.16
N LEU A 7 2.96 -6.42 44.61
CA LEU A 7 1.89 -7.27 44.08
C LEU A 7 0.98 -7.81 45.18
N LEU A 8 1.53 -8.19 46.34
CA LEU A 8 0.75 -8.62 47.51
C LEU A 8 -0.08 -7.48 48.11
N ASP A 9 0.48 -6.28 48.26
CA ASP A 9 -0.27 -5.08 48.71
C ASP A 9 -1.38 -4.71 47.71
N MET A 10 -1.11 -4.84 46.41
CA MET A 10 -2.11 -4.57 45.36
C MET A 10 -3.22 -5.62 45.33
N PHE A 11 -2.92 -6.89 45.66
CA PHE A 11 -3.91 -7.96 45.75
C PHE A 11 -4.67 -7.97 47.09
N CYS A 12 -4.11 -7.36 48.14
CA CYS A 12 -4.76 -7.20 49.45
C CYS A 12 -5.70 -5.98 49.53
N GLY A 13 -5.64 -5.05 48.57
CA GLY A 13 -6.65 -4.00 48.42
C GLY A 13 -7.91 -4.51 47.72
N ASP A 14 -9.03 -3.79 47.87
CA ASP A 14 -10.31 -4.00 47.16
C ASP A 14 -10.20 -3.69 45.63
N ILE A 15 -9.12 -4.12 45.00
CA ILE A 15 -8.81 -3.84 43.60
C ILE A 15 -9.47 -4.92 42.74
N SER A 16 -10.30 -4.50 41.79
CA SER A 16 -10.89 -5.42 40.82
C SER A 16 -9.82 -6.00 39.89
N LEU A 17 -10.06 -7.22 39.39
CA LEU A 17 -9.16 -7.89 38.46
C LEU A 17 -8.82 -7.02 37.23
N SER A 18 -9.78 -6.23 36.74
CA SER A 18 -9.55 -5.31 35.62
C SER A 18 -8.57 -4.19 35.99
N GLN A 19 -8.69 -3.63 37.18
CA GLN A 19 -7.82 -2.57 37.66
C GLN A 19 -6.40 -3.09 37.92
N PHE A 20 -6.29 -4.32 38.45
CA PHE A 20 -5.02 -5.04 38.58
C PHE A 20 -4.34 -5.23 37.22
N LEU A 21 -5.07 -5.75 36.21
CA LEU A 21 -4.54 -5.98 34.87
C LEU A 21 -4.10 -4.70 34.18
N VAL A 22 -4.86 -3.60 34.31
CA VAL A 22 -4.47 -2.31 33.75
C VAL A 22 -3.21 -1.78 34.44
N THR A 23 -3.13 -1.89 35.77
CA THR A 23 -2.00 -1.37 36.54
C THR A 23 -0.71 -2.14 36.22
N ILE A 24 -0.78 -3.47 36.16
CA ILE A 24 0.41 -4.29 35.89
C ILE A 24 0.93 -4.12 34.46
N LEU A 25 0.04 -3.86 33.49
CA LEU A 25 0.41 -3.66 32.08
C LEU A 25 0.83 -2.22 31.75
N THR A 26 0.45 -1.24 32.57
CA THR A 26 0.71 0.19 32.30
C THR A 26 1.88 0.74 33.12
N ALA A 27 2.12 0.20 34.32
CA ALA A 27 3.14 0.73 35.21
C ALA A 27 4.55 0.23 34.81
N PRO A 28 5.51 1.13 34.52
CA PRO A 28 6.85 0.76 34.02
C PRO A 28 7.65 -0.15 34.97
N CYS A 29 7.35 -0.12 36.26
CA CYS A 29 8.01 -0.93 37.28
C CYS A 29 7.73 -2.44 37.16
N PHE A 30 6.76 -2.85 36.34
CA PHE A 30 6.42 -4.26 36.13
C PHE A 30 6.82 -4.79 34.75
N ASN A 31 7.46 -4.00 33.88
CA ASN A 31 7.80 -4.42 32.52
C ASN A 31 8.67 -5.69 32.48
N ASP A 32 9.66 -5.81 33.39
CA ASP A 32 10.53 -6.99 33.49
C ASP A 32 10.00 -8.05 34.48
N HIS A 33 8.77 -7.89 34.95
CA HIS A 33 8.21 -8.80 35.95
C HIS A 33 7.80 -10.13 35.31
N PRO A 34 8.12 -11.29 35.91
CA PRO A 34 7.76 -12.61 35.38
C PRO A 34 6.26 -12.78 35.07
N ALA A 35 5.40 -12.14 35.86
CA ALA A 35 3.95 -12.15 35.63
C ALA A 35 3.53 -11.38 34.37
N VAL A 36 4.22 -10.30 34.01
CA VAL A 36 3.97 -9.57 32.76
C VAL A 36 4.48 -10.39 31.57
N ALA A 37 5.65 -11.01 31.70
CA ALA A 37 6.18 -11.92 30.68
C ALA A 37 5.24 -13.13 30.43
N GLU A 38 4.70 -13.74 31.49
CA GLU A 38 3.71 -14.81 31.38
C GLU A 38 2.43 -14.30 30.69
N LEU A 39 1.91 -13.15 31.13
CA LEU A 39 0.70 -12.56 30.57
C LEU A 39 0.85 -12.24 29.07
N ILE A 40 1.99 -11.66 28.67
CA ILE A 40 2.32 -11.36 27.27
C ILE A 40 2.46 -12.65 26.47
N SER A 41 3.14 -13.67 27.00
CA SER A 41 3.28 -14.95 26.29
C SER A 41 1.95 -15.68 26.07
N ARG A 42 0.95 -15.42 26.90
CA ARG A 42 -0.41 -15.97 26.77
C ARG A 42 -1.41 -15.00 26.12
N ASN A 43 -0.95 -13.86 25.60
CA ASN A 43 -1.81 -12.81 25.05
C ASN A 43 -2.76 -13.35 23.96
N ASP A 44 -2.25 -14.18 23.05
CA ASP A 44 -3.05 -14.77 21.97
C ASP A 44 -4.21 -15.62 22.50
N ASP A 45 -3.98 -16.39 23.55
CA ASP A 45 -5.00 -17.23 24.17
C ASP A 45 -6.04 -16.38 24.90
N ILE A 46 -5.60 -15.29 25.55
CA ILE A 46 -6.49 -14.33 26.21
C ILE A 46 -7.38 -13.64 25.18
N ILE A 47 -6.80 -13.10 24.11
CA ILE A 47 -7.54 -12.45 23.02
C ILE A 47 -8.49 -13.44 22.35
N ARG A 48 -8.07 -14.68 22.07
CA ARG A 48 -8.95 -15.74 21.55
C ARG A 48 -10.09 -16.08 22.49
N THR A 49 -9.84 -16.11 23.80
CA THR A 49 -10.88 -16.42 24.78
C THR A 49 -11.89 -15.26 24.86
N LEU A 50 -11.42 -14.01 24.85
CA LEU A 50 -12.27 -12.82 24.81
C LEU A 50 -13.08 -12.75 23.51
N SER A 51 -12.51 -13.15 22.37
CA SER A 51 -13.22 -13.15 21.09
C SER A 51 -14.33 -14.20 21.00
N ARG A 52 -14.24 -15.28 21.79
CA ARG A 52 -15.29 -16.31 21.90
C ARG A 52 -16.43 -15.91 22.83
N HIS A 53 -16.20 -15.00 23.77
CA HIS A 53 -17.23 -14.55 24.71
C HIS A 53 -18.13 -13.48 24.07
N VAL A 54 -19.43 -13.76 23.92
CA VAL A 54 -20.37 -12.92 23.16
C VAL A 54 -20.39 -11.45 23.60
N LYS A 55 -20.38 -11.16 24.91
CA LYS A 55 -20.41 -9.77 25.40
C LYS A 55 -19.08 -9.04 25.21
N SER A 56 -17.96 -9.77 25.29
CA SER A 56 -16.61 -9.19 25.11
C SER A 56 -16.26 -9.03 23.64
N ARG A 57 -16.76 -9.93 22.78
CA ARG A 57 -16.46 -9.94 21.35
C ARG A 57 -16.86 -8.64 20.67
N THR A 58 -18.03 -8.08 20.98
CA THR A 58 -18.48 -6.82 20.36
C THR A 58 -17.55 -5.67 20.72
N ALA A 59 -17.24 -5.50 22.01
CA ALA A 59 -16.32 -4.47 22.47
C ALA A 59 -14.90 -4.66 21.91
N LEU A 60 -14.44 -5.91 21.83
CA LEU A 60 -13.13 -6.26 21.28
C LEU A 60 -13.03 -5.95 19.77
N LEU A 61 -14.08 -6.28 19.00
CA LEU A 61 -14.14 -5.96 17.58
C LEU A 61 -14.22 -4.46 17.31
N GLU A 62 -14.99 -3.73 18.13
CA GLU A 62 -15.08 -2.28 18.03
C GLU A 62 -13.72 -1.62 18.33
N TRP A 63 -13.05 -2.04 19.40
CA TRP A 63 -11.70 -1.59 19.72
C TRP A 63 -10.68 -1.96 18.63
N ALA A 64 -10.72 -3.18 18.10
CA ALA A 64 -9.82 -3.59 17.03
C ALA A 64 -10.03 -2.74 15.78
N ARG A 65 -11.30 -2.46 15.43
CA ARG A 65 -11.66 -1.62 14.29
C ARG A 65 -11.17 -0.19 14.45
N THR A 66 -11.35 0.42 15.63
CA THR A 66 -10.87 1.80 15.87
C THR A 66 -9.35 1.88 15.83
N THR A 67 -8.66 0.89 16.40
CA THR A 67 -7.19 0.81 16.41
C THR A 67 -6.63 0.65 15.00
N ILE A 68 -7.11 -0.35 14.25
CA ILE A 68 -6.67 -0.60 12.87
C ILE A 68 -6.97 0.61 11.97
N ASN A 69 -8.14 1.23 12.11
CA ASN A 69 -8.45 2.44 11.34
C ASN A 69 -7.50 3.59 11.65
N ALA A 70 -7.15 3.79 12.93
CA ALA A 70 -6.21 4.82 13.33
C ALA A 70 -4.80 4.55 12.80
N ASP A 71 -4.35 3.29 12.81
CA ASP A 71 -3.08 2.88 12.24
C ASP A 71 -3.03 3.08 10.73
N CYS A 72 -4.04 2.58 10.00
CA CYS A 72 -4.16 2.80 8.56
C CYS A 72 -4.22 4.29 8.20
N ALA A 73 -4.96 5.11 8.96
CA ALA A 73 -5.03 6.54 8.70
C ALA A 73 -3.66 7.21 8.87
N ARG A 74 -2.89 6.81 9.88
CA ARG A 74 -1.53 7.30 10.11
C ARG A 74 -0.58 6.87 8.99
N GLU A 75 -0.67 5.62 8.56
CA GLU A 75 0.12 5.10 7.45
C GLU A 75 -0.21 5.83 6.15
N VAL A 76 -1.50 5.98 5.80
CA VAL A 76 -1.92 6.75 4.61
C VAL A 76 -1.42 8.19 4.67
N GLN A 77 -1.51 8.84 5.84
CA GLN A 77 -0.95 10.19 6.02
C GLN A 77 0.56 10.20 5.83
N LYS A 78 1.28 9.18 6.31
CA LYS A 78 2.71 9.02 6.12
C LYS A 78 3.02 8.92 4.62
N LEU A 79 2.36 8.00 3.90
CA LEU A 79 2.56 7.78 2.47
C LEU A 79 2.21 9.01 1.61
N ALA A 80 1.17 9.76 1.98
CA ALA A 80 0.70 10.94 1.24
C ALA A 80 1.61 12.19 1.39
N LYS A 81 2.63 12.14 2.26
CA LYS A 81 3.57 13.26 2.41
C LYS A 81 4.34 13.49 1.12
N VAL A 82 4.52 14.77 0.78
CA VAL A 82 5.28 15.22 -0.38
C VAL A 82 6.72 14.69 -0.35
N ASP A 83 7.28 14.56 0.85
CA ASP A 83 8.66 14.13 1.07
C ASP A 83 8.95 12.70 0.58
N ASN A 84 7.91 11.86 0.41
CA ASN A 84 8.09 10.51 -0.11
C ASN A 84 8.20 10.47 -1.64
N GLY A 85 7.98 11.58 -2.34
CA GLY A 85 8.16 11.66 -3.80
C GLY A 85 7.12 10.89 -4.63
N TRP A 86 6.22 10.11 -4.02
CA TRP A 86 5.22 9.30 -4.74
C TRP A 86 4.02 10.08 -5.26
N GLN A 87 4.09 11.41 -5.29
CA GLN A 87 3.06 12.23 -5.92
C GLN A 87 3.21 12.17 -7.44
N PHE A 88 2.70 11.10 -8.04
CA PHE A 88 2.63 10.98 -9.48
C PHE A 88 1.46 11.81 -10.02
N SER A 89 1.75 12.98 -10.59
CA SER A 89 0.78 13.74 -11.37
C SER A 89 0.93 13.37 -12.84
N ALA A 90 0.01 12.58 -13.38
CA ALA A 90 0.02 12.20 -14.81
C ALA A 90 0.09 13.41 -15.76
N LEU A 91 -0.39 14.59 -15.33
CA LEU A 91 -0.36 15.83 -16.11
C LEU A 91 1.00 16.54 -16.11
N HIS A 92 1.85 16.26 -15.12
CA HIS A 92 3.15 16.93 -14.94
C HIS A 92 4.33 15.96 -14.94
N ALA A 93 4.08 14.66 -15.07
CA ALA A 93 5.11 13.64 -15.15
C ALA A 93 5.93 13.84 -16.43
N LYS A 94 7.25 13.98 -16.26
CA LYS A 94 8.18 13.99 -17.40
C LYS A 94 8.37 12.56 -17.91
N ALA A 95 8.66 12.40 -19.20
CA ALA A 95 8.93 11.09 -19.80
C ALA A 95 10.02 10.31 -19.03
N GLU A 96 11.08 11.00 -18.60
CA GLU A 96 12.17 10.43 -17.79
C GLU A 96 11.69 9.88 -16.44
N GLN A 97 10.69 10.50 -15.81
CA GLN A 97 10.14 10.04 -14.54
C GLN A 97 9.25 8.81 -14.71
N ILE A 98 8.69 8.62 -15.90
CA ILE A 98 7.90 7.43 -16.23
C ILE A 98 8.84 6.27 -16.55
N GLU A 99 9.91 6.51 -17.31
CA GLU A 99 10.92 5.49 -17.63
C GLU A 99 11.67 4.98 -16.40
N CYS A 100 11.93 5.85 -15.42
CA CYS A 100 12.59 5.46 -14.16
C CYS A 100 11.61 5.03 -13.05
N PHE A 101 10.30 4.96 -13.31
CA PHE A 101 9.33 4.53 -12.31
C PHE A 101 9.27 3.00 -12.22
N HIS A 102 9.75 2.46 -11.11
CA HIS A 102 9.68 1.04 -10.80
C HIS A 102 8.59 0.78 -9.77
N ILE A 103 7.49 0.17 -10.21
CA ILE A 103 6.34 -0.14 -9.34
C ILE A 103 6.72 -1.15 -8.25
N GLU A 104 7.69 -2.02 -8.52
CA GLU A 104 8.24 -2.99 -7.57
C GLU A 104 8.96 -2.29 -6.42
N GLU A 105 9.77 -1.27 -6.72
CA GLU A 105 10.47 -0.49 -5.70
C GLU A 105 9.45 0.24 -4.82
N MET A 106 8.47 0.92 -5.44
CA MET A 106 7.38 1.57 -4.71
C MET A 106 6.60 0.58 -3.83
N ALA A 107 6.33 -0.64 -4.32
CA ALA A 107 5.64 -1.67 -3.53
C ALA A 107 6.46 -2.06 -2.28
N THR A 108 7.77 -2.27 -2.42
CA THR A 108 8.65 -2.59 -1.28
C THR A 108 8.73 -1.45 -0.27
N GLU A 109 8.73 -0.20 -0.74
CA GLU A 109 8.74 0.95 0.16
C GLU A 109 7.38 1.13 0.86
N ILE A 110 6.25 0.90 0.18
CA ILE A 110 4.92 0.89 0.80
C ILE A 110 4.83 -0.18 1.88
N GLU A 111 5.33 -1.39 1.61
CA GLU A 111 5.34 -2.49 2.59
C GLU A 111 6.15 -2.12 3.85
N ALA A 112 7.30 -1.46 3.68
CA ALA A 112 8.13 -1.00 4.79
C ALA A 112 7.48 0.16 5.58
N GLU A 113 6.85 1.10 4.88
CA GLU A 113 6.34 2.36 5.45
C GLU A 113 4.91 2.25 5.98
N ALA A 114 4.12 1.31 5.45
CA ALA A 114 2.70 1.10 5.74
C ALA A 114 2.33 -0.39 5.84
N PRO A 115 2.89 -1.12 6.81
CA PRO A 115 2.71 -2.57 6.93
C PRO A 115 1.26 -3.00 7.20
N VAL A 116 0.48 -2.22 7.95
CA VAL A 116 -0.93 -2.57 8.24
C VAL A 116 -1.79 -2.43 6.98
N LEU A 117 -1.59 -1.35 6.23
CA LEU A 117 -2.26 -1.11 4.97
C LEU A 117 -1.86 -2.14 3.91
N TRP A 118 -0.59 -2.49 3.84
CA TRP A 118 -0.08 -3.52 2.93
C TRP A 118 -0.69 -4.90 3.24
N GLY A 119 -0.72 -5.30 4.51
CA GLY A 119 -1.38 -6.54 4.92
C GLY A 119 -2.88 -6.57 4.60
N LEU A 120 -3.57 -5.42 4.70
CA LEU A 120 -4.96 -5.31 4.29
C LEU A 120 -5.12 -5.47 2.77
N LEU A 121 -4.24 -4.86 1.98
CA LEU A 121 -4.23 -5.00 0.53
C LEU A 121 -4.01 -6.47 0.11
N ASP A 122 -3.01 -7.14 0.70
CA ASP A 122 -2.75 -8.56 0.45
C ASP A 122 -3.97 -9.43 0.80
N ALA A 123 -4.61 -9.18 1.95
CA ALA A 123 -5.82 -9.89 2.34
C ALA A 123 -6.98 -9.71 1.34
N VAL A 124 -7.17 -8.49 0.82
CA VAL A 124 -8.20 -8.18 -0.19
C VAL A 124 -7.90 -8.88 -1.52
N LEU A 125 -6.66 -8.81 -1.99
CA LEU A 125 -6.22 -9.44 -3.24
C LEU A 125 -6.29 -10.97 -3.16
N SER A 126 -5.85 -11.54 -2.05
CA SER A 126 -5.91 -12.98 -1.76
C SER A 126 -7.35 -13.49 -1.66
N ALA A 127 -8.26 -12.72 -1.04
CA ALA A 127 -9.69 -13.04 -1.02
C ALA A 127 -10.35 -12.98 -2.42
N GLY A 128 -9.81 -12.17 -3.34
CA GLY A 128 -10.22 -12.14 -4.75
C GLY A 128 -9.77 -13.39 -5.52
N ARG A 129 -8.54 -13.86 -5.27
CA ARG A 129 -7.97 -15.06 -5.90
C ARG A 129 -8.67 -16.34 -5.47
N ALA A 130 -8.97 -16.48 -4.18
CA ALA A 130 -9.72 -17.63 -3.64
C ALA A 130 -11.13 -17.81 -4.25
N ARG A 131 -11.74 -16.72 -4.75
CA ARG A 131 -13.02 -16.75 -5.48
C ARG A 131 -12.87 -17.10 -6.96
N THR A 132 -11.70 -16.84 -7.54
CA THR A 132 -11.42 -17.05 -8.97
C THR A 132 -11.19 -18.52 -9.29
N THR A 133 -10.62 -19.29 -8.36
CA THR A 133 -10.47 -20.75 -8.50
C THR A 133 -11.80 -21.51 -8.48
N MET A 134 -12.93 -20.85 -8.15
CA MET A 134 -14.27 -21.45 -8.17
C MET A 134 -15.12 -21.03 -9.39
N SER A 135 -14.66 -20.08 -10.21
CA SER A 135 -15.34 -19.66 -11.44
C SER A 135 -14.42 -19.81 -12.65
N ALA A 136 -14.55 -20.95 -13.33
CA ALA A 136 -13.94 -21.24 -14.63
C ALA A 136 -14.37 -20.27 -15.77
N GLU A 137 -15.17 -19.24 -15.48
CA GLU A 137 -15.61 -18.22 -16.44
C GLU A 137 -14.63 -17.04 -16.58
N ARG A 138 -13.71 -16.83 -15.62
CA ARG A 138 -12.72 -15.73 -15.68
C ARG A 138 -11.58 -15.95 -16.68
N GLU A 139 -11.32 -17.20 -17.05
CA GLU A 139 -10.32 -17.52 -18.08
C GLU A 139 -10.76 -17.06 -19.48
N ASN A 140 -12.06 -16.84 -19.69
CA ASN A 140 -12.58 -16.32 -20.96
C ASN A 140 -12.45 -14.79 -21.05
N VAL A 141 -12.65 -14.08 -19.93
CA VAL A 141 -12.50 -12.61 -19.89
C VAL A 141 -11.03 -12.19 -19.96
N SER A 142 -10.10 -12.91 -19.31
CA SER A 142 -8.66 -12.59 -19.43
C SER A 142 -8.15 -12.67 -20.87
N LYS A 143 -8.59 -13.70 -21.62
CA LYS A 143 -8.19 -13.89 -23.02
C LYS A 143 -8.76 -12.83 -23.97
N GLU A 144 -9.94 -12.32 -23.67
CA GLU A 144 -10.58 -11.25 -24.46
C GLU A 144 -9.85 -9.91 -24.27
N TRP A 145 -9.43 -9.62 -23.03
CA TRP A 145 -8.66 -8.41 -22.70
C TRP A 145 -7.23 -8.48 -23.25
N GLU A 146 -6.58 -9.65 -23.19
CA GLU A 146 -5.25 -9.87 -23.78
C GLU A 146 -5.25 -9.69 -25.31
N ALA A 147 -6.34 -10.05 -25.98
CA ALA A 147 -6.52 -9.85 -27.42
C ALA A 147 -6.76 -8.37 -27.77
N GLU A 148 -7.62 -7.68 -27.03
CA GLU A 148 -7.86 -6.23 -27.21
C GLU A 148 -6.62 -5.39 -26.88
N GLU A 149 -5.87 -5.75 -25.84
CA GLU A 149 -4.62 -5.07 -25.48
C GLU A 149 -3.56 -5.26 -26.57
N SER A 150 -3.44 -6.47 -27.13
CA SER A 150 -2.53 -6.73 -28.25
C SER A 150 -2.89 -5.94 -29.51
N GLU A 151 -4.18 -5.77 -29.80
CA GLU A 151 -4.65 -4.95 -30.91
C GLU A 151 -4.39 -3.45 -30.68
N TYR A 152 -4.57 -2.98 -29.44
CA TYR A 152 -4.28 -1.61 -29.05
C TYR A 152 -2.78 -1.27 -29.21
N TRP A 153 -1.88 -2.10 -28.69
CA TRP A 153 -0.43 -1.89 -28.85
C TRP A 153 0.01 -2.00 -30.31
N CYS A 154 -0.57 -2.91 -31.10
CA CYS A 154 -0.31 -2.96 -32.56
C CYS A 154 -0.75 -1.68 -33.30
N GLN A 155 -1.81 -1.00 -32.84
CA GLN A 155 -2.22 0.29 -33.40
C GLN A 155 -1.25 1.42 -33.00
N VAL A 156 -0.74 1.40 -31.77
CA VAL A 156 0.25 2.37 -31.28
C VAL A 156 1.59 2.24 -32.02
N ASP A 157 2.06 1.02 -32.30
CA ASP A 157 3.28 0.78 -33.10
C ASP A 157 3.13 1.31 -34.55
N ASN A 158 1.92 1.22 -35.12
CA ASN A 158 1.62 1.82 -36.43
C ASN A 158 1.61 3.36 -36.40
N LEU A 159 1.33 3.97 -35.25
CA LEU A 159 1.38 5.43 -35.08
C LEU A 159 2.83 5.95 -34.97
N GLU A 160 3.75 5.17 -34.42
CA GLU A 160 5.17 5.51 -34.35
C GLU A 160 5.80 5.62 -35.75
N GLY A 161 5.45 4.71 -36.66
CA GLY A 161 5.84 4.80 -38.08
C GLY A 161 5.26 6.01 -38.82
N VAL A 162 4.06 6.47 -38.43
CA VAL A 162 3.44 7.69 -38.99
C VAL A 162 4.14 8.94 -38.46
N ILE A 163 4.51 8.98 -37.19
CA ILE A 163 5.26 10.10 -36.59
C ILE A 163 6.68 10.18 -37.19
N GLU A 164 7.36 9.05 -37.40
CA GLU A 164 8.62 8.98 -38.14
C GLU A 164 8.49 9.42 -39.61
N GLY A 165 7.39 9.05 -40.27
CA GLY A 165 7.10 9.46 -41.65
C GLY A 165 6.79 10.96 -41.78
N ILE A 166 6.09 11.53 -40.81
CA ILE A 166 5.79 12.97 -40.73
C ILE A 166 7.09 13.74 -40.46
N THR A 167 7.91 13.31 -39.50
CA THR A 167 9.19 13.96 -39.18
C THR A 167 10.20 13.88 -40.33
N ARG A 168 10.34 12.75 -41.05
CA ARG A 168 11.17 12.66 -42.27
C ARG A 168 10.69 13.58 -43.41
N ASN A 169 9.38 13.70 -43.60
CA ASN A 169 8.81 14.57 -44.63
C ASN A 169 8.91 16.07 -44.30
N HIS A 170 8.88 16.44 -43.02
CA HIS A 170 9.08 17.83 -42.59
C HIS A 170 10.52 18.31 -42.79
N VAL A 171 11.53 17.45 -42.57
CA VAL A 171 12.95 17.78 -42.87
C VAL A 171 13.14 18.02 -44.37
N SER A 172 12.61 17.14 -45.23
CA SER A 172 12.72 17.25 -46.69
C SER A 172 12.02 18.50 -47.26
N ARG A 173 10.87 18.89 -46.69
CA ARG A 173 10.11 20.06 -47.14
C ARG A 173 10.72 21.39 -46.65
N ALA A 174 11.34 21.41 -45.48
CA ALA A 174 12.11 22.56 -45.00
C ALA A 174 13.37 22.79 -45.85
N GLU A 175 14.10 21.73 -46.21
CA GLU A 175 15.26 21.79 -47.10
C GLU A 175 14.89 22.24 -48.53
N GLN A 176 13.75 21.77 -49.07
CA GLN A 176 13.24 22.23 -50.37
C GLN A 176 12.83 23.71 -50.37
N LEU A 177 12.28 24.23 -49.27
CA LEU A 177 11.90 25.65 -49.16
C LEU A 177 13.13 26.56 -49.01
N VAL A 178 14.17 26.13 -48.30
CA VAL A 178 15.45 26.84 -48.22
C VAL A 178 16.15 26.86 -49.58
N SER A 179 16.18 25.73 -50.29
CA SER A 179 16.77 25.62 -51.62
C SER A 179 16.03 26.47 -52.68
N ARG A 180 14.69 26.56 -52.60
CA ARG A 180 13.90 27.48 -53.46
C ARG A 180 14.17 28.95 -53.12
N ARG A 181 14.37 29.31 -51.85
CA ARG A 181 14.65 30.70 -51.44
C ARG A 181 16.03 31.15 -51.92
N ASP A 182 17.04 30.30 -51.85
CA ASP A 182 18.39 30.60 -52.36
C ASP A 182 18.45 30.66 -53.89
N ALA A 183 17.66 29.84 -54.59
CA ALA A 183 17.55 29.92 -56.04
C ALA A 183 16.91 31.24 -56.52
N VAL A 184 15.94 31.77 -55.76
CA VAL A 184 15.30 33.07 -56.07
C VAL A 184 16.24 34.24 -55.77
N MET A 185 17.08 34.16 -54.72
CA MET A 185 18.07 35.20 -54.41
C MET A 185 19.26 35.23 -55.39
N LYS A 186 19.48 34.19 -56.20
CA LYS A 186 20.49 34.18 -57.27
C LYS A 186 20.00 34.74 -58.60
N LEU A 187 18.71 35.08 -58.70
CA LEU A 187 18.06 35.63 -59.90
C LEU A 187 17.73 37.13 -59.78
N VAL A 188 18.11 37.76 -58.66
CA VAL A 188 18.08 39.21 -58.42
C VAL A 188 19.50 39.72 -58.35
#